data_AF-A0A5J4KB47-F1
#
_entry.id   AF-A0A5J4KB47-F1
#
_cell.length_a   1.000
_cell.length_b   1.000
_cell.length_c   1.000
_cell.angle_alpha   90.00
_cell.angle_beta   90.00
_cell.angle_gamma   90.00
#
_symmetry.space_group_name_H-M   'P 1'
#
loop_
_entity.id
_entity.type
_entity.pdbx_description
1 polymer ?
#
loop_
_entity_poly.entity_id
_entity_poly.type
_entity_poly.pdbx_seq_one_letter_code
_entity_poly.pdbx_strand_id
1 'polypeptide(L)'
;MQTTNSPGELVQRRPILSARQIAVAVIFGAIAAAFELLQITIPGYLPGVNFNLGGIWLTLSTMIGGPIVGAVVVFVDSVTGQVGIIGWPGYLIHVLILAAFYPAVYRVASLPKRLGLFLLLTAVALFFQYWWWIGLYSFVLKIIPFQAQLALQFGYAYWIYLIIYFLIPAILLATVPKFVAPQWRWPWQREETPQAAELS
;
A
#
# COMPACT_ATOMS: atom_id res chain seq x y z
N MET A 1 52.99 -4.31 2.19
CA MET A 1 52.53 -2.93 1.94
C MET A 1 51.18 -2.76 2.62
N GLN A 2 51.12 -2.01 3.72
CA GLN A 2 49.88 -1.63 4.38
C GLN A 2 49.22 -0.52 3.58
N THR A 3 47.98 -0.73 3.13
CA THR A 3 47.14 0.33 2.58
C THR A 3 46.60 1.15 3.74
N THR A 4 47.15 2.35 3.91
CA THR A 4 46.65 3.37 4.82
C THR A 4 45.28 3.84 4.33
N ASN A 5 44.21 3.46 5.02
CA ASN A 5 42.90 4.09 4.83
C ASN A 5 42.98 5.50 5.42
N SER A 6 42.89 6.52 4.56
CA SER A 6 42.90 7.92 4.97
C SER A 6 41.69 8.24 5.87
N PRO A 7 41.89 8.92 7.02
CA PRO A 7 40.79 9.33 7.89
C PRO A 7 40.11 10.55 7.29
N GLY A 8 38.98 10.36 6.62
CA GLY A 8 38.18 11.47 6.08
C GLY A 8 37.39 11.20 4.81
N GLU A 9 37.30 9.96 4.34
CA GLU A 9 36.45 9.64 3.20
C GLU A 9 34.97 9.79 3.60
N LEU A 10 34.33 10.87 3.12
CA LEU A 10 32.90 11.08 3.27
C LEU A 10 32.18 9.93 2.59
N VAL A 11 31.75 8.93 3.36
CA VAL A 11 30.91 7.85 2.86
C VAL A 11 29.61 8.47 2.34
N GLN A 12 29.50 8.61 1.03
CA GLN A 12 28.32 9.15 0.38
C GLN A 12 27.16 8.19 0.63
N ARG A 13 26.29 8.55 1.58
CA ARG A 13 25.11 7.75 1.89
C ARG A 13 24.19 7.73 0.68
N ARG A 14 23.89 6.54 0.17
CA ARG A 14 22.86 6.38 -0.87
C ARG A 14 21.51 6.80 -0.28
N PRO A 15 20.71 7.61 -1.01
CA PRO A 15 19.38 7.99 -0.53
C PRO A 15 18.50 6.75 -0.38
N ILE A 16 17.69 6.72 0.68
CA ILE A 16 16.79 5.61 1.00
C ILE A 16 15.73 5.40 -0.10
N LEU A 17 15.33 6.49 -0.77
CA LEU A 17 14.34 6.50 -1.84
C LEU A 17 14.98 7.03 -3.14
N SER A 18 14.67 6.36 -4.24
CA SER A 18 14.98 6.85 -5.58
C SER A 18 14.12 8.06 -5.96
N ALA A 19 14.57 8.86 -6.93
CA ALA A 19 13.79 9.96 -7.49
C ALA A 19 12.41 9.50 -8.00
N ARG A 20 12.32 8.29 -8.57
CA ARG A 20 11.06 7.67 -8.98
C ARG A 20 10.14 7.44 -7.79
N GLN A 21 10.64 6.88 -6.69
CA GLN A 21 9.84 6.64 -5.48
C GLN A 21 9.32 7.95 -4.87
N ILE A 22 10.15 9.00 -4.87
CA ILE A 22 9.73 10.34 -4.42
C ILE A 22 8.63 10.88 -5.33
N ALA A 23 8.79 10.82 -6.65
CA ALA A 23 7.76 11.28 -7.58
C ALA A 23 6.43 10.53 -7.41
N VAL A 24 6.49 9.21 -7.21
CA VAL A 24 5.31 8.36 -6.96
C VAL A 24 4.63 8.76 -5.65
N ALA A 25 5.40 8.99 -4.58
CA ALA A 25 4.87 9.44 -3.30
C ALA A 25 4.17 10.80 -3.41
N VAL A 26 4.77 11.75 -4.12
CA VAL A 26 4.20 13.10 -4.33
C VAL A 26 2.93 13.02 -5.17
N ILE A 27 2.97 12.34 -6.32
CA ILE A 27 1.83 12.27 -7.25
C ILE A 27 0.65 11.55 -6.60
N PHE A 28 0.86 10.34 -6.09
CA PHE A 28 -0.25 9.58 -5.49
C PHE A 28 -0.67 10.12 -4.14
N GLY A 29 0.24 10.71 -3.35
CA GLY A 29 -0.12 11.42 -2.11
C GLY A 29 -1.00 12.63 -2.39
N ALA A 30 -0.65 13.45 -3.40
CA ALA A 30 -1.45 14.61 -3.80
C ALA A 30 -2.83 14.18 -4.34
N ILE A 31 -2.89 13.12 -5.15
CA ILE A 31 -4.17 12.61 -5.67
C ILE A 31 -5.03 12.03 -4.53
N ALA A 32 -4.44 11.25 -3.63
CA ALA A 32 -5.16 10.71 -2.47
C ALA A 32 -5.75 11.83 -1.60
N ALA A 33 -4.92 12.83 -1.27
CA ALA A 33 -5.37 14.03 -0.56
C ALA A 33 -6.49 14.77 -1.31
N ALA A 34 -6.36 14.95 -2.63
CA ALA A 34 -7.39 15.63 -3.42
C ALA A 34 -8.71 14.86 -3.41
N PHE A 35 -8.68 13.53 -3.47
CA PHE A 35 -9.89 12.70 -3.41
C PHE A 35 -10.61 12.84 -2.07
N GLU A 36 -9.86 12.84 -0.96
CA GLU A 36 -10.42 13.05 0.38
C GLU A 36 -10.93 14.49 0.56
N LEU A 37 -10.14 15.50 0.21
CA LEU A 37 -10.51 16.92 0.38
C LEU A 37 -11.70 17.34 -0.49
N LEU A 38 -11.79 16.82 -1.71
CA LEU A 38 -12.89 17.10 -2.64
C LEU A 38 -14.09 16.15 -2.44
N GLN A 39 -14.00 15.23 -1.48
CA GLN A 39 -15.03 14.22 -1.20
C GLN A 39 -15.42 13.38 -2.43
N ILE A 40 -14.43 13.07 -3.29
CA ILE A 40 -14.59 12.15 -4.43
C ILE A 40 -14.69 10.73 -3.86
N THR A 41 -15.91 10.36 -3.50
CA THR A 41 -16.24 9.18 -2.71
C THR A 41 -17.52 8.53 -3.23
N ILE A 42 -17.76 7.27 -2.86
CA ILE A 42 -19.01 6.57 -3.15
C ILE A 42 -19.90 6.63 -1.91
N PRO A 43 -21.14 7.15 -1.97
CA PRO A 43 -22.00 7.26 -0.80
C PRO A 43 -22.46 5.90 -0.26
N GLY A 44 -22.75 5.83 1.04
CA GLY A 44 -23.46 4.69 1.65
C GLY A 44 -22.63 3.72 2.49
N TYR A 45 -21.54 4.16 3.12
CA TYR A 45 -20.72 3.31 4.00
C TYR A 45 -21.15 3.38 5.48
N LEU A 46 -21.14 4.55 6.10
CA LEU A 46 -21.70 4.75 7.45
C LEU A 46 -22.44 6.09 7.48
N PRO A 47 -23.30 6.34 8.49
CA PRO A 47 -23.84 7.68 8.70
C PRO A 47 -22.72 8.71 8.81
N GLY A 48 -22.63 9.62 7.84
CA GLY A 48 -21.58 10.64 7.77
C GLY A 48 -20.21 10.16 7.27
N VAL A 49 -20.08 8.91 6.80
CA VAL A 49 -18.83 8.38 6.23
C VAL A 49 -19.14 7.70 4.89
N ASN A 50 -18.38 8.03 3.86
CA ASN A 50 -18.53 7.47 2.53
C ASN A 50 -17.46 6.39 2.27
N PHE A 51 -17.66 5.61 1.21
CA PHE A 51 -16.60 4.76 0.69
C PHE A 51 -15.54 5.64 0.03
N ASN A 52 -14.38 5.74 0.67
CA ASN A 52 -13.27 6.44 0.08
C ASN A 52 -12.58 5.62 -1.01
N LEU A 53 -11.86 6.33 -1.88
CA LEU A 53 -11.10 5.72 -2.97
C LEU A 53 -9.59 5.64 -2.65
N GLY A 54 -9.20 5.95 -1.41
CA GLY A 54 -7.82 5.89 -0.91
C GLY A 54 -7.14 4.54 -1.16
N GLY A 55 -7.93 3.45 -1.15
CA GLY A 55 -7.48 2.11 -1.47
C GLY A 55 -6.83 1.92 -2.85
N ILE A 56 -7.26 2.69 -3.84
CA ILE A 56 -6.65 2.69 -5.19
C ILE A 56 -5.21 3.20 -5.07
N TRP A 57 -5.06 4.36 -4.44
CA TRP A 57 -3.78 5.06 -4.31
C TRP A 57 -2.82 4.31 -3.40
N LEU A 58 -3.32 3.74 -2.30
CA LEU A 58 -2.61 2.81 -1.43
C LEU A 58 -2.00 1.67 -2.24
N THR A 59 -2.83 0.98 -3.01
CA THR A 59 -2.41 -0.21 -3.75
C THR A 59 -1.38 0.13 -4.81
N LEU A 60 -1.62 1.16 -5.62
CA LEU A 60 -0.70 1.60 -6.68
C LEU A 60 0.63 2.09 -6.14
N SER A 61 0.61 2.97 -5.14
CA SER A 61 1.82 3.52 -4.54
C SER A 61 2.68 2.43 -3.89
N THR A 62 2.05 1.42 -3.29
CA THR A 62 2.74 0.25 -2.74
C THR A 62 3.33 -0.63 -3.84
N MET A 63 2.59 -0.93 -4.90
CA MET A 63 3.08 -1.73 -6.03
C MET A 63 4.30 -1.08 -6.70
N ILE A 64 4.24 0.24 -6.93
CA ILE A 64 5.23 0.98 -7.72
C ILE A 64 6.41 1.45 -6.88
N GLY A 65 6.15 1.93 -5.66
CA GLY A 65 7.14 2.59 -4.81
C GLY A 65 7.56 1.80 -3.58
N GLY A 66 6.83 0.73 -3.26
CA GLY A 66 7.12 -0.15 -2.14
C GLY A 66 6.54 0.32 -0.81
N PRO A 67 6.94 -0.32 0.29
CA PRO A 67 6.32 -0.15 1.60
C PRO A 67 6.48 1.27 2.14
N ILE A 68 7.63 1.92 1.92
CA ILE A 68 7.86 3.30 2.38
C ILE A 68 6.95 4.29 1.63
N VAL A 69 6.88 4.16 0.30
CA VAL A 69 6.05 5.03 -0.52
C VAL A 69 4.57 4.82 -0.23
N GLY A 70 4.14 3.56 -0.13
CA GLY A 70 2.79 3.20 0.30
C GLY A 70 2.45 3.83 1.66
N ALA A 71 3.34 3.71 2.65
CA ALA A 71 3.16 4.27 3.99
C ALA A 71 3.00 5.81 3.98
N VAL A 72 3.80 6.52 3.16
CA VAL A 72 3.71 7.97 3.00
C VAL A 72 2.39 8.38 2.35
N VAL A 73 1.98 7.68 1.29
CA VAL A 73 0.71 7.99 0.59
C VAL A 73 -0.48 7.78 1.52
N VAL A 74 -0.52 6.67 2.26
CA VAL A 74 -1.63 6.43 3.21
C VAL A 74 -1.56 7.33 4.44
N PHE A 75 -0.39 7.84 4.80
CA PHE A 75 -0.26 8.88 5.82
C PHE A 75 -0.94 10.16 5.36
N VAL A 76 -0.61 10.63 4.15
CA VAL A 76 -1.20 11.84 3.56
C VAL A 76 -2.72 11.67 3.42
N ASP A 77 -3.18 10.53 2.88
CA ASP A 77 -4.60 10.17 2.78
C ASP A 77 -5.29 10.24 4.15
N SER A 78 -4.68 9.66 5.18
CA SER A 78 -5.24 9.65 6.54
C SER A 78 -5.30 11.04 7.18
N VAL A 79 -4.33 11.92 6.91
CA VAL A 79 -4.36 13.30 7.44
C VAL A 79 -5.56 14.08 6.87
N THR A 80 -5.88 13.86 5.60
CA THR A 80 -7.00 14.54 4.92
C THR A 80 -8.33 13.79 5.02
N GLY A 81 -8.30 12.53 5.42
CA GLY A 81 -9.43 11.63 5.33
C GLY A 81 -10.44 11.77 6.47
N GLN A 82 -11.66 11.25 6.23
CA GLN A 82 -12.81 11.38 7.12
C GLN A 82 -12.58 10.84 8.55
N VAL A 83 -11.72 9.82 8.70
CA VAL A 83 -11.37 9.24 10.02
C VAL A 83 -10.15 9.90 10.65
N GLY A 84 -9.39 10.67 9.87
CA GLY A 84 -8.17 11.32 10.31
C GLY A 84 -6.99 10.35 10.53
N ILE A 85 -5.92 10.89 11.09
CA ILE A 85 -4.62 10.20 11.23
C ILE A 85 -4.69 8.90 12.04
N ILE A 86 -5.68 8.74 12.91
CA ILE A 86 -5.88 7.50 13.69
C ILE A 86 -6.26 6.29 12.82
N GLY A 87 -6.71 6.52 11.58
CA GLY A 87 -6.95 5.47 10.59
C GLY A 87 -5.66 4.92 9.96
N TRP A 88 -4.56 5.67 10.01
CA TRP A 88 -3.30 5.36 9.33
C TRP A 88 -2.75 3.96 9.61
N PRO A 89 -2.73 3.45 10.87
CA PRO A 89 -2.20 2.12 11.14
C PRO A 89 -2.99 1.00 10.43
N GLY A 90 -4.29 1.18 10.23
CA GLY A 90 -5.13 0.23 9.48
C GLY A 90 -4.70 0.10 8.03
N TYR A 91 -4.46 1.22 7.36
CA TYR A 91 -3.94 1.23 6.00
C TYR A 91 -2.51 0.69 5.94
N LEU A 92 -1.68 0.97 6.95
CA LEU A 92 -0.31 0.48 6.99
C LEU A 92 -0.25 -1.05 7.04
N ILE A 93 -1.17 -1.72 7.74
CA ILE A 93 -1.29 -3.19 7.73
C ILE A 93 -1.43 -3.71 6.29
N HIS A 94 -2.29 -3.06 5.49
CA HIS A 94 -2.47 -3.43 4.09
C HIS A 94 -1.20 -3.23 3.28
N VAL A 95 -0.58 -2.04 3.39
CA VAL A 95 0.66 -1.69 2.70
C VAL A 95 1.74 -2.73 2.95
N LEU A 96 1.93 -3.14 4.21
CA LEU A 96 2.99 -4.08 4.59
C LEU A 96 2.74 -5.48 4.02
N ILE A 97 1.50 -5.98 4.10
CA ILE A 97 1.13 -7.29 3.53
C ILE A 97 1.29 -7.26 2.02
N LEU A 98 0.75 -6.25 1.34
CA LEU A 98 0.84 -6.10 -0.10
C LEU A 98 2.30 -6.02 -0.54
N ALA A 99 3.12 -5.19 0.11
CA ALA A 99 4.56 -5.08 -0.19
C ALA A 99 5.34 -6.38 0.07
N ALA A 100 4.91 -7.20 1.03
CA ALA A 100 5.62 -8.45 1.32
C ALA A 100 5.50 -9.46 0.17
N PHE A 101 4.31 -9.54 -0.45
CA PHE A 101 3.99 -10.60 -1.40
C PHE A 101 3.85 -10.15 -2.86
N TYR A 102 3.63 -8.87 -3.12
CA TYR A 102 3.42 -8.37 -4.48
C TYR A 102 4.57 -8.69 -5.46
N PRO A 103 5.87 -8.61 -5.07
CA PRO A 103 6.95 -9.02 -5.97
C PRO A 103 6.84 -10.47 -6.45
N ALA A 104 6.36 -11.38 -5.61
CA ALA A 104 6.14 -12.77 -6.00
C ALA A 104 4.96 -12.91 -6.95
N VAL A 105 3.85 -12.21 -6.68
CA VAL A 105 2.68 -12.15 -7.57
C VAL A 105 3.10 -11.63 -8.95
N TYR A 106 3.84 -10.52 -9.01
CA TYR A 106 4.26 -9.87 -10.26
C TYR A 106 5.09 -10.80 -11.18
N ARG A 107 5.92 -11.68 -10.60
CA ARG A 107 6.78 -12.62 -11.35
C ARG A 107 6.02 -13.77 -12.02
N VAL A 108 4.73 -13.97 -11.71
CA VAL A 108 3.93 -15.05 -12.29
C VAL A 108 3.66 -14.78 -13.77
N ALA A 109 4.17 -15.64 -14.65
CA ALA A 109 4.09 -15.46 -16.11
C ALA A 109 2.64 -15.39 -16.62
N SER A 110 1.77 -16.32 -16.19
CA SER A 110 0.37 -16.39 -16.63
C SER A 110 -0.45 -15.22 -16.11
N LEU A 111 -1.00 -14.39 -17.01
CA LEU A 111 -1.82 -13.23 -16.65
C LEU A 111 -3.06 -13.59 -15.81
N PRO A 112 -3.89 -14.60 -16.17
CA PRO A 112 -5.02 -14.98 -15.33
C PRO A 112 -4.61 -15.39 -13.92
N LYS A 113 -3.53 -16.18 -13.79
CA LYS A 113 -3.02 -16.60 -12.48
C LYS A 113 -2.48 -15.41 -11.69
N ARG A 114 -1.78 -14.49 -12.35
CA ARG A 114 -1.27 -13.26 -11.74
C ARG A 114 -2.39 -12.38 -11.20
N LEU A 115 -3.44 -12.17 -11.97
CA LEU A 115 -4.61 -11.39 -11.56
C LEU A 115 -5.38 -12.09 -10.43
N GLY A 116 -5.55 -13.41 -10.49
CA GLY A 116 -6.17 -14.18 -9.41
C GLY A 116 -5.37 -14.12 -8.10
N LEU A 117 -4.04 -14.25 -8.17
CA LEU A 117 -3.17 -14.11 -7.01
C LEU A 117 -3.13 -12.67 -6.48
N PHE A 118 -3.21 -11.68 -7.37
CA PHE A 118 -3.31 -10.28 -6.97
C PHE A 118 -4.62 -10.01 -6.22
N LEU A 119 -5.75 -10.53 -6.73
CA LEU A 119 -7.04 -10.44 -6.04
C LEU A 119 -6.98 -11.08 -4.66
N LEU A 120 -6.41 -12.29 -4.56
CA LEU A 120 -6.25 -12.99 -3.29
C LEU A 120 -5.37 -12.20 -2.32
N LEU A 121 -4.25 -11.65 -2.79
CA LEU A 121 -3.37 -10.82 -1.96
C LEU A 121 -4.08 -9.58 -1.45
N THR A 122 -4.80 -8.85 -2.31
CA THR A 122 -5.59 -7.68 -1.92
C THR A 122 -6.69 -8.05 -0.92
N ALA A 123 -7.38 -9.17 -1.12
CA ALA A 123 -8.39 -9.68 -0.20
C ALA A 123 -7.78 -9.98 1.19
N VAL A 124 -6.67 -10.73 1.24
CA VAL A 124 -5.98 -11.04 2.49
C VAL A 124 -5.51 -9.76 3.20
N ALA A 125 -4.89 -8.83 2.48
CA ALA A 125 -4.44 -7.56 3.04
C ALA A 125 -5.62 -6.74 3.60
N LEU A 126 -6.74 -6.68 2.87
CA LEU A 126 -7.95 -5.98 3.31
C LEU A 126 -8.60 -6.65 4.54
N PHE A 127 -8.61 -7.98 4.59
CA PHE A 127 -9.12 -8.73 5.74
C PHE A 127 -8.39 -8.35 7.03
N PHE A 128 -7.06 -8.30 7.00
CA PHE A 128 -6.26 -7.89 8.16
C PHE A 128 -6.43 -6.39 8.49
N GLN A 129 -6.50 -5.53 7.47
CA GLN A 129 -6.81 -4.11 7.66
C GLN A 129 -8.15 -3.92 8.39
N TYR A 130 -9.17 -4.71 8.10
CA TYR A 130 -10.49 -4.58 8.73
C TYR A 130 -10.53 -4.85 10.22
N TRP A 131 -9.64 -5.70 10.73
CA TRP A 131 -9.54 -5.88 12.18
C TRP A 131 -9.12 -4.58 12.90
N TRP A 132 -8.31 -3.75 12.26
CA TRP A 132 -8.03 -2.40 12.78
C TRP A 132 -9.29 -1.55 12.84
N TRP A 133 -10.06 -1.48 11.75
CA TRP A 133 -11.28 -0.67 11.70
C TRP A 133 -12.33 -1.18 12.68
N ILE A 134 -12.51 -2.49 12.79
CA ILE A 134 -13.42 -3.10 13.77
C ILE A 134 -13.02 -2.68 15.18
N GLY A 135 -11.74 -2.80 15.53
CA GLY A 135 -11.25 -2.42 16.85
C GLY A 135 -11.38 -0.92 17.11
N LEU A 136 -11.02 -0.09 16.13
CA LEU A 136 -11.10 1.35 16.21
C LEU A 136 -12.55 1.81 16.45
N TYR A 137 -13.50 1.37 15.64
CA TYR A 137 -14.90 1.79 15.76
C TYR A 137 -15.61 1.21 16.97
N SER A 138 -15.30 -0.04 17.37
CA SER A 138 -16.03 -0.74 18.43
C SER A 138 -15.47 -0.51 19.83
N PHE A 139 -14.14 -0.44 19.97
CA PHE A 139 -13.48 -0.39 21.28
C PHE A 139 -12.88 0.98 21.60
N VAL A 140 -12.30 1.67 20.60
CA VAL A 140 -11.67 2.98 20.80
C VAL A 140 -12.71 4.09 20.72
N LEU A 141 -13.39 4.22 19.58
CA LEU A 141 -14.38 5.26 19.33
C LEU A 141 -15.77 4.93 19.91
N LYS A 142 -16.04 3.64 20.14
CA LYS A 142 -17.30 3.13 20.72
C LYS A 142 -18.57 3.62 19.99
N ILE A 143 -18.49 3.72 18.66
CA ILE A 143 -19.57 4.22 17.81
C ILE A 143 -20.53 3.10 17.41
N ILE A 144 -20.00 1.90 17.17
CA ILE A 144 -20.77 0.76 16.65
C ILE A 144 -20.47 -0.48 17.51
N PRO A 145 -21.47 -1.23 17.99
CA PRO A 145 -21.23 -2.48 18.72
C PRO A 145 -20.42 -3.48 17.89
N PHE A 146 -19.52 -4.23 18.54
CA PHE A 146 -18.59 -5.15 17.87
C PHE A 146 -19.27 -6.12 16.87
N GLN A 147 -20.39 -6.74 17.26
CA GLN A 147 -21.12 -7.66 16.39
C GLN A 147 -21.72 -6.98 15.15
N ALA A 148 -22.27 -5.77 15.34
CA ALA A 148 -22.80 -4.98 14.23
C ALA A 148 -21.67 -4.49 13.31
N GLN A 149 -20.51 -4.13 13.88
CA GLN A 149 -19.34 -3.72 13.12
C GLN A 149 -18.74 -4.88 12.32
N LEU A 150 -18.70 -6.10 12.88
CA LEU A 150 -18.31 -7.30 12.15
C LEU A 150 -19.23 -7.55 10.95
N ALA A 151 -20.54 -7.50 11.18
CA ALA A 151 -21.54 -7.70 10.13
C ALA A 151 -21.45 -6.63 9.04
N LEU A 152 -21.24 -5.37 9.41
CA LEU A 152 -21.07 -4.27 8.46
C LEU A 152 -19.81 -4.45 7.60
N GLN A 153 -18.67 -4.69 8.26
CA GLN A 153 -17.39 -4.80 7.59
C GLN A 153 -17.38 -6.00 6.65
N PHE A 154 -17.72 -7.20 7.12
CA PHE A 154 -17.63 -8.41 6.30
C PHE A 154 -18.88 -8.74 5.46
N GLY A 155 -20.02 -8.09 5.75
CA GLY A 155 -21.27 -8.33 5.01
C GLY A 155 -21.31 -7.65 3.65
N TYR A 156 -20.95 -6.36 3.58
CA TYR A 156 -21.03 -5.61 2.32
C TYR A 156 -19.82 -4.70 2.07
N ALA A 157 -19.33 -4.01 3.11
CA ALA A 157 -18.25 -3.04 2.94
C ALA A 157 -16.98 -3.71 2.40
N TYR A 158 -16.65 -4.93 2.86
CA TYR A 158 -15.51 -5.72 2.40
C TYR A 158 -15.46 -5.86 0.89
N TRP A 159 -16.60 -6.19 0.28
CA TRP A 159 -16.66 -6.45 -1.15
C TRP A 159 -16.53 -5.18 -1.97
N ILE A 160 -17.12 -4.08 -1.50
CA ILE A 160 -17.00 -2.78 -2.14
C ILE A 160 -15.55 -2.29 -2.09
N TYR A 161 -14.93 -2.32 -0.91
CA TYR A 161 -13.53 -1.93 -0.78
C TYR A 161 -12.59 -2.89 -1.50
N LEU A 162 -12.88 -4.20 -1.56
CA LEU A 162 -12.09 -5.13 -2.36
C LEU A 162 -12.08 -4.71 -3.84
N ILE A 163 -13.23 -4.30 -4.39
CA ILE A 163 -13.31 -3.78 -5.75
C ILE A 163 -12.48 -2.49 -5.90
N ILE A 164 -12.61 -1.55 -4.96
CA ILE A 164 -11.85 -0.28 -4.97
C ILE A 164 -10.34 -0.55 -4.98
N TYR A 165 -9.86 -1.43 -4.11
CA TYR A 165 -8.43 -1.72 -3.97
C TYR A 165 -7.89 -2.56 -5.13
N PHE A 166 -8.73 -3.37 -5.78
CA PHE A 166 -8.31 -4.31 -6.81
C PHE A 166 -8.45 -3.75 -8.23
N LEU A 167 -9.58 -3.15 -8.59
CA LEU A 167 -10.00 -3.02 -9.98
C LEU A 167 -9.04 -2.18 -10.83
N ILE A 168 -8.80 -0.92 -10.46
CA ILE A 168 -7.90 -0.03 -11.20
C ILE A 168 -6.45 -0.57 -11.19
N PRO A 169 -5.90 -1.00 -10.04
CA PRO A 169 -4.57 -1.63 -10.01
C PRO A 169 -4.45 -2.89 -10.87
N ALA A 170 -5.49 -3.73 -10.92
CA ALA A 170 -5.52 -4.94 -11.74
C ALA A 170 -5.54 -4.61 -13.23
N ILE A 171 -6.31 -3.59 -13.64
CA ILE A 171 -6.30 -3.07 -15.01
C ILE A 171 -4.89 -2.61 -15.39
N LEU A 172 -4.22 -1.84 -14.52
CA LEU A 172 -2.85 -1.39 -14.79
C LEU A 172 -1.84 -2.55 -14.81
N LEU A 173 -2.01 -3.55 -13.95
CA LEU A 173 -1.19 -4.76 -13.95
C LEU A 173 -1.36 -5.57 -15.25
N ALA A 174 -2.55 -5.59 -15.83
CA ALA A 174 -2.84 -6.30 -17.07
C ALA A 174 -2.39 -5.53 -18.32
N THR A 175 -2.59 -4.21 -18.34
CA THR A 175 -2.41 -3.38 -19.54
C THR A 175 -1.06 -2.70 -19.62
N VAL A 176 -0.49 -2.29 -18.48
CA VAL A 176 0.79 -1.57 -18.39
C VAL A 176 1.69 -2.16 -17.28
N PRO A 177 2.02 -3.47 -17.33
CA PRO A 177 2.74 -4.16 -16.25
C PRO A 177 4.08 -3.51 -15.89
N LYS A 178 4.81 -2.97 -16.88
CA LYS A 178 6.09 -2.28 -16.65
C LYS A 178 5.95 -1.04 -15.76
N PHE A 179 4.80 -0.37 -15.80
CA PHE A 179 4.53 0.80 -14.96
C PHE A 179 4.43 0.39 -13.48
N VAL A 180 3.77 -0.73 -13.20
CA VAL A 180 3.57 -1.25 -11.84
C VAL A 180 4.64 -2.25 -11.38
N ALA A 181 5.71 -2.42 -12.15
CA ALA A 181 6.78 -3.33 -11.79
C ALA A 181 7.43 -2.93 -10.45
N PRO A 182 7.61 -3.86 -9.51
CA PRO A 182 8.24 -3.59 -8.22
C PRO A 182 9.75 -3.41 -8.43
N GLN A 183 10.17 -2.16 -8.66
CA GLN A 183 11.59 -1.77 -8.82
C GLN A 183 12.26 -1.39 -7.49
N TRP A 184 11.52 -1.52 -6.40
CA TRP A 184 11.99 -1.28 -5.04
C TRP A 184 12.36 -2.60 -4.37
N ARG A 185 13.11 -2.51 -3.27
CA ARG A 185 13.44 -3.62 -2.39
C ARG A 185 13.06 -3.25 -0.96
N TRP A 186 12.84 -4.24 -0.11
CA TRP A 186 12.70 -3.97 1.32
C TRP A 186 14.01 -3.41 1.87
N PRO A 187 13.98 -2.43 2.81
CA PRO A 187 15.20 -1.80 3.33
C PRO A 187 16.22 -2.77 3.95
N TRP A 188 15.78 -3.96 4.39
CA TRP A 188 16.62 -5.00 4.96
C TRP A 188 17.06 -6.08 3.96
N GLN A 189 16.57 -6.06 2.71
CA GLN A 189 17.06 -6.95 1.67
C GLN A 189 18.44 -6.45 1.23
N ARG A 190 19.49 -7.24 1.52
CA ARG A 190 20.88 -6.91 1.16
C ARG A 190 21.00 -6.69 -0.35
N GLU A 191 21.84 -5.75 -0.75
CA GLU A 191 22.32 -5.70 -2.13
C GLU A 191 23.05 -7.02 -2.41
N GLU A 192 22.64 -7.75 -3.44
CA GLU A 192 23.45 -8.87 -3.92
C GLU A 192 24.73 -8.26 -4.45
N THR A 193 25.85 -8.52 -3.77
CA THR A 193 27.17 -8.20 -4.29
C THR A 193 27.32 -8.85 -5.66
N PRO A 194 27.95 -8.19 -6.65
CA PRO A 194 28.08 -8.71 -8.02
C PRO A 194 28.59 -10.16 -8.11
N GLN A 195 29.43 -10.59 -7.16
CA GLN A 195 29.91 -11.98 -7.05
C GLN A 195 28.84 -13.04 -6.79
N ALA A 196 27.69 -12.68 -6.18
CA ALA A 196 26.61 -13.62 -5.91
C ALA A 196 25.73 -13.86 -7.17
N ALA A 197 25.69 -12.90 -8.10
CA ALA A 197 24.90 -13.00 -9.32
C ALA A 197 25.60 -13.81 -10.43
N GLU A 198 26.92 -13.99 -10.35
CA GLU A 198 27.69 -14.83 -11.29
C GLU A 198 27.69 -16.32 -10.90
N LEU A 199 27.17 -16.67 -9.71
CA LEU A 199 27.18 -18.03 -9.15
C LEU A 199 25.77 -18.65 -9.04
N SER A 200 24.73 -17.98 -9.54
CA SER A 200 23.32 -18.44 -9.54
C SER A 200 22.76 -18.54 -10.95
#